data_AF-A0AAJ4UV65-F1
#
_entry.id   AF-A0AAJ4UV65-F1
#
_cell.length_a   1.000
_cell.length_b   1.000
_cell.length_c   1.000
_cell.angle_alpha   90.00
_cell.angle_beta   90.00
_cell.angle_gamma   90.00
#
_symmetry.space_group_name_H-M   'P 1'
#
loop_
_entity.id
_entity.type
_entity.pdbx_description
1 polymer ?
#
loop_
_entity_poly.entity_id
_entity_poly.type
_entity_poly.pdbx_seq_one_letter_code
_entity_poly.pdbx_strand_id
1 'polypeptide(L)' 'MDSVRGLSSRTAKLVYLYLSERGAATADELSAALDEQLLRLLPACRRLVEAELVEQRGDRYTAV' A
#
# COMPACT_ATOMS: atom_id res chain seq x y z
N MET A 1 0.51 -11.81 -11.28
CA MET A 1 -0.36 -10.61 -11.28
C MET A 1 -1.83 -10.90 -10.94
N ASP A 2 -2.16 -12.06 -10.33
CA ASP A 2 -3.54 -12.40 -9.95
C ASP A 2 -3.97 -11.88 -8.56
N SER A 3 -3.03 -11.70 -7.62
CA SER A 3 -3.34 -11.31 -6.23
C SER A 3 -3.92 -9.90 -6.08
N VAL A 4 -3.58 -8.96 -6.95
CA VAL A 4 -4.09 -7.57 -6.92
C VAL A 4 -5.56 -7.50 -7.36
N ARG A 5 -6.01 -8.40 -8.24
CA ARG A 5 -7.40 -8.40 -8.75
C ARG A 5 -8.41 -8.76 -7.65
N GLY A 6 -7.99 -9.52 -6.64
CA GLY A 6 -8.80 -9.86 -5.46
C GLY A 6 -8.94 -8.76 -4.42
N LEU A 7 -8.17 -7.67 -4.50
CA LEU A 7 -8.34 -6.52 -3.60
C LEU A 7 -9.67 -5.81 -3.94
N SER A 8 -10.59 -5.73 -2.99
CA SER A 8 -11.86 -5.01 -3.17
C SER A 8 -11.71 -3.49 -3.02
N SER A 9 -10.63 -3.03 -2.36
CA SER A 9 -10.39 -1.62 -2.11
C SER A 9 -9.53 -0.98 -3.21
N ARG A 10 -10.03 0.11 -3.82
CA ARG A 10 -9.28 0.94 -4.78
C ARG A 10 -7.98 1.47 -4.16
N THR A 11 -8.04 1.95 -2.92
CA THR A 11 -6.87 2.50 -2.20
C THR A 11 -5.78 1.43 -2.02
N ALA A 12 -6.16 0.19 -1.67
CA ALA A 12 -5.18 -0.90 -1.53
C ALA A 12 -4.48 -1.24 -2.86
N LYS A 13 -5.21 -1.22 -3.98
CA LYS A 13 -4.60 -1.42 -5.31
C LYS A 13 -3.61 -0.32 -5.64
N LEU A 14 -3.98 0.94 -5.40
CA LEU A 14 -3.13 2.09 -5.69
C LEU A 14 -1.86 2.09 -4.84
N VAL A 15 -1.96 1.76 -3.55
CA VAL A 15 -0.81 1.61 -2.66
C VAL A 15 0.14 0.52 -3.17
N TYR A 16 -0.40 -0.67 -3.48
CA TYR A 16 0.43 -1.78 -3.97
C TYR A 16 1.13 -1.40 -5.29
N LEU A 17 0.39 -0.87 -6.27
CA LEU A 17 0.96 -0.41 -7.55
C LEU A 17 2.06 0.64 -7.34
N TYR A 18 1.82 1.63 -6.48
CA TYR A 18 2.82 2.65 -6.19
C TYR A 18 4.10 2.04 -5.61
N LEU A 19 3.98 1.13 -4.65
CA LEU A 19 5.11 0.46 -4.03
C LEU A 19 5.84 -0.48 -5.01
N SER A 20 5.12 -1.19 -5.88
CA SER A 20 5.75 -2.02 -6.92
C SER A 20 6.61 -1.22 -7.90
N GLU A 21 6.19 0.01 -8.22
CA GLU A 21 6.93 0.88 -9.16
C GLU A 21 8.05 1.68 -8.48
N ARG A 22 7.85 2.12 -7.23
CA ARG A 22 8.79 2.98 -6.49
C ARG A 22 9.71 2.23 -5.52
N GLY A 23 9.43 0.96 -5.25
CA GLY A 23 10.13 0.13 -4.28
C GLY A 23 9.57 0.29 -2.87
N ALA A 24 9.85 1.42 -2.21
CA ALA A 24 9.48 1.62 -0.81
C ALA A 24 9.02 3.04 -0.49
N ALA A 25 8.01 3.17 0.38
CA ALA A 25 7.49 4.46 0.79
C ALA A 25 6.92 4.48 2.21
N THR A 26 6.92 5.64 2.88
CA THR A 26 6.23 5.85 4.15
C THR A 26 4.73 6.10 3.94
N ALA A 27 3.94 6.04 5.01
CA ALA A 27 2.52 6.39 4.97
C ALA A 27 2.28 7.84 4.49
N ASP A 28 3.13 8.78 4.91
CA ASP A 28 3.02 10.19 4.50
C ASP A 28 3.37 10.37 3.02
N GLU A 29 4.42 9.69 2.53
CA GLU A 29 4.80 9.69 1.11
C GLU A 29 3.66 9.10 0.24
N LEU A 30 3.04 8.00 0.68
CA LEU A 30 1.89 7.40 0.01
C LEU A 30 0.67 8.33 0.03
N SER A 31 0.40 8.98 1.17
CA SER A 31 -0.70 9.94 1.32
C SER A 31 -0.55 11.10 0.34
N ALA A 32 0.65 11.70 0.26
CA ALA A 32 0.94 12.80 -0.64
C ALA A 32 0.90 12.37 -2.11
N ALA A 33 1.46 11.21 -2.45
CA ALA A 33 1.53 10.74 -3.83
C ALA A 33 0.19 10.26 -4.40
N LEU A 34 -0.68 9.71 -3.55
CA LEU A 34 -1.97 9.14 -3.96
C LEU A 34 -3.15 10.08 -3.71
N ASP A 35 -2.89 11.27 -3.17
CA ASP A 35 -3.91 12.23 -2.71
C ASP A 35 -4.97 11.53 -1.83
N GLU A 36 -4.49 10.75 -0.85
CA GLU A 36 -5.36 9.99 0.04
C GLU A 36 -5.09 10.27 1.51
N GLN A 37 -6.17 10.29 2.29
CA GLN A 37 -6.09 10.59 3.71
C GLN A 37 -5.54 9.39 4.48
N LEU A 38 -4.66 9.65 5.46
CA LEU A 38 -4.07 8.61 6.32
C LEU A 38 -5.11 7.70 6.99
N LEU A 39 -6.28 8.24 7.37
CA LEU A 39 -7.39 7.46 7.94
C LEU A 39 -7.90 6.35 7.00
N ARG A 40 -7.79 6.53 5.68
CA ARG A 40 -8.14 5.51 4.68
C ARG A 40 -6.93 4.68 4.27
N LEU A 41 -5.76 5.31 4.22
CA LEU A 41 -4.52 4.70 3.77
C LEU A 41 -3.98 3.66 4.76
N LEU A 42 -3.94 3.98 6.06
CA LEU A 42 -3.39 3.09 7.08
C LEU A 42 -4.15 1.75 7.18
N PRO A 43 -5.50 1.72 7.19
CA PRO A 43 -6.22 0.44 7.11
C PRO A 43 -6.02 -0.33 5.81
N ALA A 44 -5.71 0.35 4.70
CA ALA A 44 -5.40 -0.30 3.43
C ALA A 44 -4.00 -0.92 3.46
N CYS A 45 -3.00 -0.19 3.96
CA CYS A 45 -1.64 -0.70 4.15
C CYS A 45 -1.63 -1.91 5.09
N ARG A 46 -2.34 -1.82 6.21
CA ARG A 46 -2.49 -2.94 7.15
C ARG A 46 -3.06 -4.19 6.48
N ARG A 47 -4.12 -4.04 5.67
CA ARG A 47 -4.71 -5.17 4.93
C ARG A 47 -3.76 -5.77 3.91
N LEU A 48 -2.93 -4.96 3.26
CA LEU A 48 -1.91 -5.45 2.32
C LEU A 48 -0.79 -6.21 3.05
N VAL A 49 -0.41 -5.77 4.25
CA VAL A 49 0.54 -6.49 5.10
C VAL A 49 -0.04 -7.81 5.59
N GLU A 50 -1.28 -7.81 6.08
CA GLU A 50 -1.98 -9.03 6.50
C GLU A 50 -2.18 -10.03 5.34
N ALA A 51 -2.27 -9.54 4.11
CA ALA A 51 -2.36 -10.35 2.90
C ALA A 51 -0.98 -10.74 2.30
N GLU A 52 0.12 -10.41 2.98
CA GLU A 52 1.50 -10.70 2.55
C GLU A 52 1.86 -10.12 1.18
N LEU A 53 1.19 -9.04 0.78
CA LEU A 53 1.46 -8.31 -0.48
C LEU A 53 2.42 -7.13 -0.27
N VAL A 54 2.53 -6.66 0.97
CA VAL A 54 3.40 -5.56 1.35
C VAL A 54 4.11 -5.94 2.65
N GLU A 55 5.41 -5.73 2.70
CA GLU A 55 6.16 -5.78 3.95
C GLU A 55 6.22 -4.38 4.58
N GLN A 56 6.11 -4.30 5.90
CA GLN A 56 6.39 -3.09 6.67
C GLN A 56 7.68 -3.27 7.47
N ARG A 57 8.65 -2.37 7.26
CA ARG A 57 9.90 -2.30 8.03
C ARG A 57 10.04 -0.91 8.63
N GLY A 58 9.78 -0.79 9.93
CA GLY A 58 9.69 0.50 10.60
C GLY A 58 8.52 1.32 10.07
N ASP A 59 8.82 2.49 9.52
CA ASP A 59 7.86 3.42 8.92
C ASP A 59 7.69 3.26 7.40
N ARG A 60 8.47 2.36 6.77
CA ARG A 60 8.41 2.12 5.32
C ARG A 60 7.64 0.85 4.97
N TYR A 61 6.86 0.96 3.90
CA TYR A 61 6.18 -0.13 3.21
C TYR A 61 6.93 -0.50 1.94
N THR A 62 6.96 -1.77 1.56
CA THR A 62 7.60 -2.28 0.33
C THR A 62 6.73 -3.38 -0.26
N ALA A 63 6.53 -3.39 -1.58
CA ALA A 63 5.78 -4.47 -2.23
C ALA A 63 6.60 -5.76 -2.20
N VAL A 64 5.93 -6.90 -1.97
CA VAL A 64 6.52 -8.25 -2.04
C VAL A 64 6.42 -8.80 -3.46
#